data_AF-A0A9P0KEH3-F1
#
_entry.id   AF-A0A9P0KEH3-F1
#
_cell.length_a   1.000
_cell.length_b   1.000
_cell.length_c   1.000
_cell.angle_alpha   90.00
_cell.angle_beta   90.00
_cell.angle_gamma   90.00
#
_symmetry.space_group_name_H-M   'P 1'
#
loop_
_entity.id
_entity.type
_entity.pdbx_description
1 polymer ?
#
loop_
_entity_poly.entity_id
_entity_poly.type
_entity_poly.pdbx_seq_one_letter_code
_entity_poly.pdbx_strand_id
1 'polypeptide(L)'
;MIGFYQDKSTAQASHHHVKCFVKSPSFKDLNIDLQFYRDNNASKLDVKALSNNSDEYQLYFHHQAVSDVEVKTQAKLKNKNKLYSFESRVYDGEYKRIDAELHIDQIRDIDFSVYIYNRENDKSVGLEIHWDANRDPSQNLVFKGSYKKNAAYDHVANFMIVYPGKFVKGDYRFLLQKGRINTLAYLEWDTGVFNIDVDILYDFETKWFLQFTSKVLTPFDHWKKMTLDGR
;
A
#
# COMPACT_ATOMS: atom_id res chain seq x y z
N MET A 1 43.89 -40.73 26.63
CA MET A 1 43.52 -39.41 26.07
C MET A 1 42.08 -39.54 25.59
N ILE A 2 41.11 -38.89 26.23
CA ILE A 2 39.69 -39.00 25.89
C ILE A 2 39.38 -37.87 24.90
N GLY A 3 39.02 -38.23 23.67
CA GLY A 3 38.63 -37.27 22.65
C GLY A 3 37.19 -36.83 22.86
N PHE A 4 36.97 -35.53 23.06
CA PHE A 4 35.63 -34.94 23.01
C PHE A 4 35.25 -34.69 21.56
N TYR A 5 34.24 -35.41 21.08
CA TYR A 5 33.56 -35.11 19.83
C TYR A 5 32.48 -34.04 20.13
N GLN A 6 32.60 -32.87 19.50
CA GLN A 6 31.57 -31.84 19.55
C GLN A 6 30.94 -31.74 18.16
N ASP A 7 29.73 -32.30 18.04
CA ASP A 7 28.91 -32.15 16.85
C ASP A 7 28.51 -30.68 16.69
N LYS A 8 28.81 -30.11 15.52
CA LYS A 8 28.43 -28.75 15.11
C LYS A 8 27.39 -28.77 13.98
N SER A 9 26.68 -29.87 13.78
CA SER A 9 25.62 -29.91 12.78
C SER A 9 24.40 -29.12 13.26
N THR A 10 24.26 -27.89 12.75
CA THR A 10 23.00 -27.15 12.74
C THR A 10 21.99 -27.89 11.86
N ALA A 11 20.70 -27.85 12.22
CA ALA A 11 19.61 -28.47 11.48
C ALA A 11 19.78 -28.25 9.96
N GLN A 12 20.02 -29.34 9.25
CA GLN A 12 20.26 -29.38 7.81
C GLN A 12 19.15 -28.63 7.07
N ALA A 13 19.50 -27.50 6.44
CA ALA A 13 18.67 -26.91 5.40
C ALA A 13 18.62 -27.91 4.24
N SER A 14 17.51 -28.64 4.10
CA SER A 14 17.34 -29.57 2.99
C SER A 14 16.79 -28.83 1.78
N HIS A 15 17.59 -28.79 0.72
CA HIS A 15 17.24 -28.24 -0.59
C HIS A 15 16.88 -29.41 -1.52
N HIS A 16 15.64 -29.41 -2.00
CA HIS A 16 15.16 -30.37 -2.99
C HIS A 16 15.10 -29.68 -4.35
N HIS A 17 15.90 -30.17 -5.29
CA HIS A 17 15.93 -29.68 -6.66
C HIS A 17 15.66 -30.84 -7.62
N VAL A 18 14.57 -30.75 -8.39
CA VAL A 18 14.23 -31.72 -9.43
C VAL A 18 14.22 -31.01 -10.78
N LYS A 19 15.05 -31.51 -11.69
CA LYS A 19 15.09 -31.06 -13.08
C LYS A 19 14.79 -32.23 -14.00
N CYS A 20 13.76 -32.10 -14.82
CA CYS A 20 13.31 -33.14 -15.73
C CYS A 20 13.19 -32.60 -17.16
N PHE A 21 13.64 -33.39 -18.13
CA PHE A 21 13.52 -33.12 -19.56
C PHE A 21 12.82 -34.30 -20.21
N VAL A 22 11.65 -34.07 -20.78
CA VAL A 22 10.81 -35.11 -21.41
C VAL A 22 10.57 -34.72 -22.86
N LYS A 23 10.56 -35.73 -23.74
CA LYS A 23 10.09 -35.59 -25.13
C LYS A 23 9.00 -36.62 -25.37
N SER A 24 7.97 -36.25 -26.13
CA SER A 24 6.93 -37.20 -26.51
C SER A 24 6.34 -36.85 -27.88
N PRO A 25 5.59 -37.75 -28.52
CA PRO A 25 4.86 -37.40 -29.75
C PRO A 25 3.90 -36.21 -29.58
N SER A 26 3.42 -35.96 -28.36
CA SER A 26 2.47 -34.89 -28.04
C SER A 26 3.13 -33.53 -27.80
N PHE A 27 4.44 -33.47 -27.54
CA PHE A 27 5.19 -32.23 -27.32
C PHE A 27 6.67 -32.40 -27.69
N LYS A 28 7.22 -31.40 -28.39
CA LYS A 28 8.59 -31.42 -28.89
C LYS A 28 9.59 -31.50 -27.74
N ASP A 29 9.47 -30.59 -26.79
CA ASP A 29 10.31 -30.52 -25.59
C ASP A 29 9.48 -30.09 -24.38
N LEU A 30 9.60 -30.80 -23.25
CA LEU A 30 9.04 -30.43 -21.95
C LEU A 30 10.18 -30.34 -20.93
N ASN A 31 10.31 -29.20 -20.27
CA ASN A 31 11.30 -28.92 -19.24
C ASN A 31 10.57 -28.57 -17.95
N ILE A 32 10.93 -29.26 -16.87
CA ILE A 32 10.38 -29.07 -15.53
C ILE A 32 11.55 -28.79 -14.59
N ASP A 33 11.51 -27.65 -13.90
CA ASP A 33 12.47 -27.23 -12.87
C ASP A 33 11.71 -26.90 -11.58
N LEU A 34 11.88 -27.74 -10.56
CA LEU A 34 11.22 -27.65 -9.27
C LEU A 34 12.29 -27.44 -8.20
N GLN A 35 12.19 -26.36 -7.43
CA GLN A 35 13.07 -26.11 -6.28
C GLN A 35 12.22 -25.89 -5.04
N PHE A 36 12.54 -26.59 -3.97
CA PHE A 36 11.86 -26.47 -2.69
C PHE A 36 12.88 -26.49 -1.56
N TYR A 37 12.82 -25.49 -0.69
CA TYR A 37 13.66 -25.40 0.50
C TYR A 37 12.80 -25.70 1.73
N ARG A 38 13.27 -26.60 2.60
CA ARG A 38 12.49 -27.09 3.77
C ARG A 38 12.24 -26.03 4.84
N ASP A 39 13.06 -24.99 4.89
CA ASP A 39 12.82 -23.80 5.71
C ASP A 39 11.68 -22.92 5.16
N ASN A 40 11.04 -23.32 4.05
CA ASN A 40 10.07 -22.54 3.29
C ASN A 40 10.59 -21.17 2.83
N ASN A 41 11.92 -20.96 2.82
CA ASN A 41 12.50 -19.69 2.39
C ASN A 41 12.35 -19.46 0.90
N ALA A 42 12.27 -20.53 0.10
CA ALA A 42 11.93 -20.42 -1.30
C ALA A 42 11.22 -21.68 -1.82
N SER A 43 10.33 -21.47 -2.79
CA SER A 43 9.62 -22.50 -3.53
C SER A 43 9.48 -22.03 -4.97
N LYS A 44 9.96 -22.82 -5.93
CA LYS A 44 9.94 -22.51 -7.35
C LYS A 44 9.40 -23.71 -8.14
N LEU A 45 8.50 -23.42 -9.06
CA LEU A 45 7.97 -24.31 -10.09
C LEU A 45 8.13 -23.59 -11.42
N ASP A 46 8.91 -24.15 -12.34
CA ASP A 46 9.03 -23.65 -13.72
C ASP A 46 8.83 -24.82 -14.68
N VAL A 47 7.68 -24.84 -15.35
CA VAL A 47 7.31 -25.82 -16.36
C VAL A 47 7.24 -25.12 -17.70
N LYS A 48 8.06 -25.53 -18.65
CA LYS A 48 8.12 -25.00 -20.01
C LYS A 48 7.88 -26.12 -21.01
N ALA A 49 6.92 -25.92 -21.91
CA ALA A 49 6.62 -26.88 -22.97
C ALA A 49 6.67 -26.19 -24.33
N LEU A 50 7.30 -26.86 -25.29
CA LEU A 50 7.30 -26.49 -26.70
C LEU A 50 6.47 -27.54 -27.46
N SER A 51 5.42 -27.08 -28.12
CA SER A 51 4.60 -27.97 -28.97
C SER A 51 5.30 -28.29 -30.29
N ASN A 52 4.75 -29.27 -31.01
CA ASN A 52 5.23 -29.62 -32.36
C ASN A 52 5.04 -28.47 -33.37
N ASN A 53 4.07 -27.58 -33.12
CA ASN A 53 3.79 -26.42 -33.96
C ASN A 53 4.64 -25.19 -33.59
N SER A 54 5.65 -25.36 -32.73
CA SER A 54 6.46 -24.28 -32.17
C SER A 54 5.72 -23.30 -31.26
N ASP A 55 4.48 -23.61 -30.85
CA ASP A 55 3.80 -22.87 -29.77
C ASP A 55 4.50 -23.13 -28.43
N GLU A 56 4.76 -22.06 -27.67
CA GLU A 56 5.37 -22.10 -26.35
C GLU A 56 4.33 -21.97 -25.23
N TYR A 57 4.48 -22.81 -24.20
CA TYR A 57 3.67 -22.77 -22.99
C TYR A 57 4.59 -22.70 -21.77
N GLN A 58 4.21 -21.91 -20.78
CA GLN A 58 4.94 -21.83 -19.52
C GLN A 58 3.99 -21.69 -18.34
N LEU A 59 4.24 -22.47 -17.29
CA LEU A 59 3.71 -22.24 -15.96
C LEU A 59 4.90 -21.98 -15.03
N TYR A 60 4.96 -20.77 -14.49
CA TYR A 60 5.99 -20.35 -13.56
C TYR A 60 5.35 -19.90 -12.25
N PHE A 61 5.91 -20.35 -11.14
CA PHE A 61 5.58 -19.90 -9.80
C PHE A 61 6.87 -19.82 -9.00
N HIS A 62 7.06 -18.73 -8.28
CA HIS A 62 8.21 -18.53 -7.41
C HIS A 62 7.78 -17.74 -6.19
N HIS A 63 7.92 -18.33 -5.03
CA HIS A 63 7.65 -17.73 -3.73
C HIS A 63 8.94 -17.75 -2.93
N GLN A 64 9.33 -16.61 -2.35
CA GLN A 64 10.56 -16.53 -1.57
C GLN A 64 10.44 -15.50 -0.44
N ALA A 65 11.00 -15.83 0.71
CA ALA A 65 11.32 -14.88 1.77
C ALA A 65 12.59 -14.12 1.36
N VAL A 66 12.49 -12.80 1.22
CA VAL A 66 13.62 -11.91 0.91
C VAL A 66 14.34 -11.48 2.19
N SER A 67 13.59 -11.38 3.29
CA SER A 67 14.09 -11.16 4.66
C SER A 67 13.06 -11.68 5.66
N ASP A 68 13.36 -11.63 6.95
CA ASP A 68 12.43 -12.04 8.03
C ASP A 68 11.10 -11.25 8.02
N VAL A 69 11.06 -10.10 7.34
CA VAL A 69 9.90 -9.20 7.27
C VAL A 69 9.40 -9.01 5.85
N GLU A 70 9.96 -9.68 4.85
CA GLU A 70 9.60 -9.44 3.45
C GLU A 70 9.49 -10.74 2.66
N VAL A 71 8.37 -10.91 1.97
CA VAL A 71 8.09 -12.05 1.09
C VAL A 71 7.71 -11.55 -0.29
N LYS A 72 8.21 -12.24 -1.32
CA LYS A 72 7.86 -12.00 -2.72
C LYS A 72 7.25 -13.24 -3.34
N THR A 73 6.19 -13.05 -4.11
CA THR A 73 5.53 -14.09 -4.89
C THR A 73 5.41 -13.64 -6.33
N GLN A 74 5.79 -14.51 -7.26
CA GLN A 74 5.67 -14.29 -8.69
C GLN A 74 5.00 -15.51 -9.33
N ALA A 75 4.03 -15.26 -10.20
CA ALA A 75 3.40 -16.30 -11.01
C ALA A 75 3.34 -15.82 -12.46
N LYS A 76 3.63 -16.69 -13.42
CA LYS A 76 3.49 -16.40 -14.85
C LYS A 76 2.86 -17.58 -15.57
N LEU A 77 1.93 -17.27 -16.46
CA LEU A 77 1.31 -18.22 -17.37
C LEU A 77 1.51 -17.71 -18.80
N LYS A 78 2.28 -18.45 -19.59
CA LYS A 78 2.44 -18.21 -21.02
C LYS A 78 1.62 -19.24 -21.80
N ASN A 79 0.78 -18.76 -22.70
CA ASN A 79 0.02 -19.58 -23.62
C ASN A 79 0.20 -19.03 -25.05
N LYS A 80 1.08 -19.68 -25.82
CA LYS A 80 1.54 -19.21 -27.13
C LYS A 80 2.15 -17.80 -27.02
N ASN A 81 1.49 -16.81 -27.62
CA ASN A 81 1.93 -15.41 -27.64
C ASN A 81 1.34 -14.58 -26.49
N LYS A 82 0.47 -15.17 -25.65
CA LYS A 82 -0.17 -14.46 -24.53
C LYS A 82 0.60 -14.69 -23.24
N LEU A 83 0.84 -13.62 -22.50
CA LEU A 83 1.49 -13.67 -21.19
C LEU A 83 0.58 -13.10 -20.12
N TYR A 84 0.36 -13.87 -19.07
CA TYR A 84 -0.29 -13.41 -17.84
C TYR A 84 0.75 -13.48 -16.73
N SER A 85 0.94 -12.41 -15.98
CA SER A 85 1.84 -12.43 -14.83
C SER A 85 1.25 -11.73 -13.63
N PHE A 86 1.58 -12.27 -12.47
CA PHE A 86 1.24 -11.73 -11.18
C PHE A 86 2.52 -11.61 -10.37
N GLU A 87 2.73 -10.45 -9.77
CA GLU A 87 3.79 -10.22 -8.80
C GLU A 87 3.16 -9.67 -7.52
N SER A 88 3.65 -10.09 -6.37
CA SER A 88 3.23 -9.54 -5.09
C SER A 88 4.40 -9.47 -4.14
N ARG A 89 4.40 -8.42 -3.33
CA ARG A 89 5.36 -8.16 -2.27
C ARG A 89 4.59 -7.88 -0.98
N VAL A 90 4.91 -8.64 0.05
CA VAL A 90 4.34 -8.46 1.40
C VAL A 90 5.48 -8.04 2.32
N TYR A 91 5.28 -6.94 3.03
CA TYR A 91 6.19 -6.42 4.03
C TYR A 91 5.49 -6.37 5.39
N ASP A 92 6.11 -7.02 6.38
CA ASP A 92 5.58 -7.27 7.73
C ASP A 92 6.47 -6.65 8.82
N GLY A 93 7.19 -5.57 8.53
CA GLY A 93 8.08 -4.90 9.49
C GLY A 93 7.40 -3.86 10.37
N GLU A 94 8.05 -2.69 10.51
CA GLU A 94 7.59 -1.51 11.26
C GLU A 94 6.23 -0.97 10.78
N TYR A 95 5.89 -1.25 9.54
CA TYR A 95 4.60 -1.01 8.91
C TYR A 95 4.21 -2.26 8.15
N LYS A 96 2.91 -2.43 7.90
CA LYS A 96 2.38 -3.54 7.13
C LYS A 96 2.08 -3.03 5.74
N ARG A 97 2.56 -3.69 4.70
CA ARG A 97 2.31 -3.30 3.30
C ARG A 97 2.18 -4.53 2.41
N ILE A 98 1.21 -4.50 1.51
CA ILE A 98 1.03 -5.49 0.46
C ILE A 98 0.95 -4.73 -0.85
N ASP A 99 1.87 -5.04 -1.77
CA ASP A 99 1.80 -4.62 -3.16
C ASP A 99 1.52 -5.84 -4.03
N ALA A 100 0.70 -5.65 -5.06
CA ALA A 100 0.41 -6.67 -6.05
C ALA A 100 0.24 -6.03 -7.43
N GLU A 101 0.82 -6.66 -8.43
CA GLU A 101 0.78 -6.23 -9.83
C GLU A 101 0.25 -7.41 -10.65
N LEU A 102 -0.77 -7.16 -11.46
CA LEU A 102 -1.36 -8.14 -12.37
C LEU A 102 -1.27 -7.60 -13.79
N HIS A 103 -0.49 -8.28 -14.61
CA HIS A 103 -0.36 -8.02 -16.04
C HIS A 103 -1.18 -9.05 -16.82
N ILE A 104 -2.16 -8.58 -17.58
CA ILE A 104 -3.05 -9.39 -18.41
C ILE A 104 -2.76 -9.08 -19.88
N ASP A 105 -1.70 -9.71 -20.41
CA ASP A 105 -1.27 -9.58 -21.80
C ASP A 105 -1.26 -8.11 -22.27
N GLN A 106 -1.66 -7.83 -23.52
CA GLN A 106 -1.74 -6.46 -24.03
C GLN A 106 -3.00 -5.69 -23.56
N ILE A 107 -3.82 -6.29 -22.70
CA ILE A 107 -5.17 -5.79 -22.40
C ILE A 107 -5.11 -4.77 -21.28
N ARG A 108 -4.63 -5.17 -20.10
CA ARG A 108 -4.66 -4.35 -18.88
C ARG A 108 -3.53 -4.71 -17.92
N ASP A 109 -3.02 -3.67 -17.29
CA ASP A 109 -2.20 -3.73 -16.08
C ASP A 109 -3.06 -3.28 -14.90
N ILE A 110 -2.98 -3.99 -13.79
CA ILE A 110 -3.65 -3.64 -12.55
C ILE A 110 -2.63 -3.64 -11.42
N ASP A 111 -2.47 -2.49 -10.78
CA ASP A 111 -1.61 -2.31 -9.62
C ASP A 111 -2.48 -2.13 -8.38
N PHE A 112 -2.14 -2.85 -7.33
CA PHE A 112 -2.82 -2.81 -6.04
C PHE A 112 -1.78 -2.58 -4.95
N SER A 113 -2.04 -1.63 -4.06
CA SER A 113 -1.22 -1.40 -2.87
C SER A 113 -2.11 -1.15 -1.67
N VAL A 114 -1.79 -1.77 -0.54
CA VAL A 114 -2.40 -1.47 0.74
C VAL A 114 -1.30 -1.35 1.79
N TYR A 115 -1.39 -0.34 2.65
CA TYR A 115 -0.45 -0.16 3.75
C TYR A 115 -1.14 0.31 5.01
N ILE A 116 -0.57 -0.10 6.15
CA ILE A 116 -1.02 0.27 7.48
C ILE A 116 0.22 0.60 8.32
N TYR A 117 0.19 1.77 8.94
CA TYR A 117 1.14 2.22 9.94
C TYR A 117 0.38 2.55 11.21
N ASN A 118 0.76 1.96 12.34
CA ASN A 118 0.01 2.09 13.58
C ASN A 118 0.97 2.24 14.77
N ARG A 119 1.50 3.45 14.96
CA ARG A 119 2.17 3.85 16.20
C ARG A 119 1.18 4.56 17.12
N GLU A 120 1.54 4.67 18.40
CA GLU A 120 0.67 5.25 19.43
C GLU A 120 0.17 6.66 19.06
N ASN A 121 1.08 7.50 18.56
CA ASN A 121 0.83 8.90 18.23
C ASN A 121 0.83 9.19 16.72
N ASP A 122 1.00 8.18 15.87
CA ASP A 122 1.08 8.34 14.41
C ASP A 122 0.50 7.11 13.73
N LYS A 123 -0.64 7.29 13.06
CA LYS A 123 -1.40 6.24 12.40
C LYS A 123 -1.64 6.66 10.97
N SER A 124 -1.41 5.75 10.03
CA SER A 124 -1.72 5.98 8.61
C SER A 124 -2.22 4.70 7.97
N VAL A 125 -3.15 4.83 7.03
CA VAL A 125 -3.68 3.74 6.22
C VAL A 125 -3.80 4.22 4.78
N GLY A 126 -3.52 3.33 3.84
CA GLY A 126 -3.78 3.60 2.43
C GLY A 126 -4.18 2.34 1.68
N LEU A 127 -5.06 2.53 0.72
CA LEU A 127 -5.47 1.55 -0.28
C LEU A 127 -5.43 2.24 -1.64
N GLU A 128 -4.72 1.65 -2.59
CA GLU A 128 -4.52 2.20 -3.92
C GLU A 128 -4.77 1.09 -4.94
N ILE A 129 -5.62 1.37 -5.92
CA ILE A 129 -5.86 0.51 -7.07
C ILE A 129 -5.70 1.37 -8.32
N HIS A 130 -4.81 0.98 -9.21
CA HIS A 130 -4.63 1.60 -10.51
C HIS A 130 -4.91 0.55 -11.57
N TRP A 131 -5.72 0.87 -12.58
CA TRP A 131 -5.95 -0.05 -13.71
C TRP A 131 -5.78 0.70 -15.01
N ASP A 132 -4.98 0.18 -15.93
CA ASP A 132 -4.72 0.85 -17.21
C ASP A 132 -4.15 2.28 -17.08
N ALA A 133 -3.44 2.55 -15.97
CA ALA A 133 -2.88 3.88 -15.69
C ALA A 133 -1.87 4.36 -16.75
N ASN A 134 -1.27 3.43 -17.50
CA ASN A 134 -0.42 3.72 -18.65
C ASN A 134 -1.18 4.42 -19.80
N ARG A 135 -2.49 4.16 -19.95
CA ARG A 135 -3.33 4.76 -21.00
C ARG A 135 -4.14 5.96 -20.49
N ASP A 136 -4.68 5.85 -19.28
CA ASP A 136 -5.46 6.91 -18.65
C ASP A 136 -5.09 7.02 -17.16
N PRO A 137 -4.30 8.04 -16.77
CA PRO A 137 -3.89 8.25 -15.39
C PRO A 137 -5.06 8.44 -14.40
N SER A 138 -6.27 8.77 -14.89
CA SER A 138 -7.45 8.95 -14.04
C SER A 138 -8.10 7.63 -13.62
N GLN A 139 -7.69 6.50 -14.19
CA GLN A 139 -8.21 5.17 -13.87
C GLN A 139 -7.59 4.63 -12.57
N ASN A 140 -7.94 5.27 -11.46
CA ASN A 140 -7.48 4.92 -10.14
C ASN A 140 -8.57 5.03 -9.07
N LEU A 141 -8.42 4.23 -8.03
CA LEU A 141 -9.16 4.30 -6.80
C LEU A 141 -8.15 4.41 -5.66
N VAL A 142 -8.13 5.53 -4.96
CA VAL A 142 -7.20 5.78 -3.87
C VAL A 142 -7.97 6.16 -2.63
N PHE A 143 -7.65 5.54 -1.51
CA PHE A 143 -8.05 5.95 -0.18
C PHE A 143 -6.80 6.11 0.66
N LYS A 144 -6.63 7.26 1.31
CA LYS A 144 -5.55 7.52 2.26
C LYS A 144 -6.14 8.18 3.49
N GLY A 145 -5.68 7.79 4.67
CA GLY A 145 -6.01 8.43 5.92
C GLY A 145 -4.79 8.50 6.81
N SER A 146 -4.59 9.62 7.50
CA SER A 146 -3.57 9.74 8.53
C SER A 146 -4.10 10.48 9.76
N TYR A 147 -3.53 10.15 10.90
CA TYR A 147 -3.81 10.75 12.19
C TYR A 147 -2.52 10.85 12.98
N LYS A 148 -2.26 12.04 13.54
CA LYS A 148 -1.09 12.32 14.35
C LYS A 148 -1.48 13.06 15.61
N LYS A 149 -0.93 12.63 16.74
CA LYS A 149 -1.04 13.28 18.05
C LYS A 149 0.33 13.85 18.42
N ASN A 150 0.52 15.16 18.28
CA ASN A 150 1.79 15.80 18.60
C ASN A 150 1.96 16.05 20.12
N ALA A 151 0.85 16.28 20.82
CA ALA A 151 0.79 16.50 22.26
C ALA A 151 -0.56 16.04 22.84
N ALA A 152 -0.78 16.19 24.14
CA ALA A 152 -2.02 15.76 24.81
C ALA A 152 -3.29 16.35 24.17
N TYR A 153 -3.21 17.59 23.65
CA TYR A 153 -4.30 18.29 23.00
C TYR A 153 -3.89 18.92 21.66
N ASP A 154 -2.97 18.28 20.94
CA ASP A 154 -2.56 18.67 19.59
C ASP A 154 -2.75 17.46 18.67
N HIS A 155 -3.82 17.51 17.88
CA HIS A 155 -4.27 16.45 17.00
C HIS A 155 -4.39 16.97 15.58
N VAL A 156 -3.87 16.19 14.63
CA VAL A 156 -3.96 16.44 13.20
C VAL A 156 -4.46 15.18 12.54
N ALA A 157 -5.46 15.29 11.67
CA ALA A 157 -5.89 14.19 10.82
C ALA A 157 -6.10 14.67 9.40
N ASN A 158 -5.92 13.79 8.43
CA ASN A 158 -6.32 14.04 7.06
C ASN A 158 -6.81 12.75 6.41
N PHE A 159 -7.60 12.91 5.36
CA PHE A 159 -7.95 11.81 4.48
C PHE A 159 -8.11 12.29 3.05
N MET A 160 -7.99 11.35 2.12
CA MET A 160 -8.19 11.57 0.70
C MET A 160 -8.83 10.35 0.09
N ILE A 161 -9.84 10.59 -0.74
CA ILE A 161 -10.50 9.60 -1.57
C ILE A 161 -10.40 10.10 -3.01
N VAL A 162 -9.89 9.28 -3.90
CA VAL A 162 -9.86 9.53 -5.34
C VAL A 162 -10.60 8.40 -6.02
N TYR A 163 -11.47 8.76 -6.94
CA TYR A 163 -12.21 7.88 -7.84
C TYR A 163 -12.08 8.49 -9.25
N PRO A 164 -12.21 7.74 -10.37
CA PRO A 164 -11.88 8.30 -11.67
C PRO A 164 -12.54 9.66 -11.98
N GLY A 165 -11.68 10.67 -12.15
CA GLY A 165 -12.06 12.07 -12.41
C GLY A 165 -12.70 12.82 -11.24
N LYS A 166 -12.68 12.25 -10.02
CA LYS A 166 -13.35 12.73 -8.81
C LYS A 166 -12.43 12.63 -7.60
N PHE A 167 -12.48 13.61 -6.70
CA PHE A 167 -11.79 13.51 -5.42
C PHE A 167 -12.60 14.11 -4.27
N VAL A 168 -12.30 13.63 -3.07
CA VAL A 168 -12.70 14.23 -1.81
C VAL A 168 -11.50 14.19 -0.89
N LYS A 169 -11.09 15.34 -0.35
CA LYS A 169 -10.02 15.41 0.65
C LYS A 169 -10.52 16.16 1.87
N GLY A 170 -10.05 15.78 3.05
CA GLY A 170 -10.37 16.50 4.28
C GLY A 170 -9.18 16.58 5.20
N ASP A 171 -9.11 17.68 5.94
CA ASP A 171 -8.10 17.95 6.94
C ASP A 171 -8.79 18.38 8.24
N TYR A 172 -8.24 17.91 9.36
CA TYR A 172 -8.69 18.26 10.69
C TYR A 172 -7.49 18.64 11.55
N ARG A 173 -7.64 19.71 12.33
CA ARG A 173 -6.66 20.13 13.33
C ARG A 173 -7.37 20.55 14.59
N PHE A 174 -6.83 20.15 15.72
CA PHE A 174 -7.24 20.63 17.03
C PHE A 174 -6.01 20.89 17.88
N LEU A 175 -5.90 22.10 18.41
CA LEU A 175 -4.83 22.53 19.29
C LEU A 175 -5.45 23.25 20.49
N LEU A 176 -5.24 22.72 21.69
CA LEU A 176 -5.48 23.42 22.95
C LEU A 176 -4.14 23.58 23.67
N GLN A 177 -3.72 24.83 23.83
CA GLN A 177 -2.53 25.21 24.56
C GLN A 177 -2.84 26.39 25.49
N LYS A 178 -1.92 26.71 26.41
CA LYS A 178 -2.14 27.83 27.34
C LYS A 178 -2.44 29.12 26.56
N GLY A 179 -3.63 29.67 26.78
CA GLY A 179 -4.09 30.92 26.17
C GLY A 179 -4.47 30.83 24.69
N ARG A 180 -4.59 29.63 24.10
CA ARG A 180 -5.06 29.47 22.72
C ARG A 180 -5.82 28.16 22.47
N ILE A 181 -6.94 28.27 21.77
CA ILE A 181 -7.67 27.16 21.16
C ILE A 181 -7.68 27.39 19.66
N ASN A 182 -7.15 26.45 18.87
CA ASN A 182 -7.26 26.47 17.42
C ASN A 182 -7.92 25.19 16.93
N THR A 183 -8.90 25.31 16.04
CA THR A 183 -9.60 24.18 15.44
C THR A 183 -9.84 24.45 13.96
N LEU A 184 -9.50 23.47 13.13
CA LEU A 184 -9.72 23.48 11.69
C LEU A 184 -10.49 22.22 11.30
N ALA A 185 -11.55 22.39 10.54
CA ALA A 185 -12.21 21.32 9.81
C ALA A 185 -12.34 21.74 8.34
N TYR A 186 -11.62 21.04 7.46
CA TYR A 186 -11.53 21.31 6.03
C TYR A 186 -12.03 20.10 5.24
N LEU A 187 -12.82 20.33 4.21
CA LEU A 187 -13.30 19.32 3.28
C LEU A 187 -13.38 19.96 1.88
N GLU A 188 -12.79 19.32 0.88
CA GLU A 188 -12.79 19.77 -0.50
C GLU A 188 -13.13 18.60 -1.42
N TRP A 189 -13.92 18.89 -2.45
CA TRP A 189 -14.24 17.99 -3.55
C TRP A 189 -14.34 18.82 -4.83
N ASP A 190 -14.53 18.18 -5.99
CA ASP A 190 -14.34 18.86 -7.30
C ASP A 190 -15.07 20.19 -7.49
N THR A 191 -16.25 20.34 -6.89
CA THR A 191 -17.14 21.49 -7.10
C THR A 191 -17.25 22.40 -5.89
N GLY A 192 -16.59 22.08 -4.78
CA GLY A 192 -16.86 22.77 -3.53
C GLY A 192 -15.81 22.57 -2.46
N VAL A 193 -15.74 23.56 -1.58
CA VAL A 193 -14.94 23.54 -0.37
C VAL A 193 -15.83 23.91 0.81
N PHE A 194 -15.69 23.15 1.88
CA PHE A 194 -16.21 23.43 3.19
C PHE A 194 -15.04 23.60 4.15
N ASN A 195 -14.94 24.76 4.79
CA ASN A 195 -13.85 25.06 5.71
C ASN A 195 -14.39 25.77 6.94
N ILE A 196 -14.11 25.25 8.12
CA ILE A 196 -14.33 25.90 9.41
C ILE A 196 -12.98 26.07 10.07
N ASP A 197 -12.57 27.31 10.28
CA ASP A 197 -11.35 27.68 11.02
C ASP A 197 -11.76 28.56 12.20
N VAL A 198 -11.44 28.12 13.41
CA VAL A 198 -11.73 28.81 14.67
C VAL A 198 -10.43 28.97 15.44
N ASP A 199 -10.10 30.21 15.79
CA ASP A 199 -8.95 30.56 16.63
C ASP A 199 -9.43 31.44 17.79
N ILE A 200 -9.17 31.00 19.01
CA ILE A 200 -9.53 31.69 20.24
C ILE A 200 -8.25 31.96 21.00
N LEU A 201 -7.93 33.22 21.24
CA LEU A 201 -6.82 33.64 22.07
C LEU A 201 -7.37 34.22 23.37
N TYR A 202 -6.85 33.78 24.50
CA TYR A 202 -7.32 34.25 25.80
C TYR A 202 -6.19 34.38 26.79
N ASP A 203 -6.30 35.37 27.68
CA ASP A 203 -5.40 35.52 28.83
C ASP A 203 -6.22 36.07 29.99
N PHE A 204 -6.45 35.24 31.00
CA PHE A 204 -7.15 35.62 32.23
C PHE A 204 -6.19 35.81 33.41
N GLU A 205 -4.89 35.61 33.21
CA GLU A 205 -3.87 35.72 34.26
C GLU A 205 -3.20 37.09 34.26
N THR A 206 -2.88 37.66 33.08
CA THR A 206 -2.13 38.93 33.01
C THR A 206 -2.91 40.11 32.44
N LYS A 207 -3.75 39.92 31.41
CA LYS A 207 -4.37 41.03 30.65
C LYS A 207 -5.88 40.95 30.47
N TRP A 208 -6.55 39.98 31.08
CA TRP A 208 -8.00 39.74 31.06
C TRP A 208 -8.68 40.05 29.72
N PHE A 209 -8.37 39.27 28.68
CA PHE A 209 -8.95 39.43 27.35
C PHE A 209 -9.35 38.10 26.70
N LEU A 210 -10.28 38.17 25.74
CA LEU A 210 -10.73 37.06 24.90
C LEU A 210 -10.87 37.56 23.46
N GLN A 211 -10.03 37.06 22.56
CA GLN A 211 -10.16 37.27 21.12
C GLN A 211 -10.66 36.00 20.45
N PHE A 212 -11.65 36.13 19.58
CA PHE A 212 -12.24 35.04 18.83
C PHE A 212 -12.28 35.40 17.35
N THR A 213 -11.69 34.54 16.51
CA THR A 213 -11.77 34.65 15.06
C THR A 213 -12.32 33.34 14.50
N SER A 214 -13.38 33.43 13.69
CA SER A 214 -13.98 32.31 12.98
C SER A 214 -14.14 32.62 11.51
N LYS A 215 -13.75 31.67 10.66
CA LYS A 215 -13.94 31.72 9.20
C LYS A 215 -14.66 30.46 8.78
N VAL A 216 -15.79 30.64 8.10
CA VAL A 216 -16.56 29.56 7.49
C VAL A 216 -16.65 29.81 5.99
N LEU A 217 -16.14 28.86 5.21
CA LEU A 217 -16.33 28.80 3.76
C LEU A 217 -17.27 27.63 3.46
N THR A 218 -18.29 27.85 2.63
CA THR A 218 -19.20 26.78 2.22
C THR A 218 -19.45 26.83 0.72
N PRO A 219 -19.85 25.72 0.10
CA PRO A 219 -20.22 25.69 -1.32
C PRO A 219 -21.61 26.29 -1.58
N PHE A 220 -22.39 26.63 -0.54
CA PHE A 220 -23.79 27.00 -0.68
C PHE A 220 -23.93 28.46 -1.10
N ASP A 221 -24.79 28.73 -2.08
CA ASP A 221 -24.81 30.01 -2.79
C ASP A 221 -25.03 31.24 -1.89
N HIS A 222 -25.72 31.07 -0.77
CA HIS A 222 -26.01 32.15 0.19
C HIS A 222 -25.06 32.18 1.40
N TRP A 223 -24.12 31.23 1.53
CA TRP A 223 -23.27 31.03 2.71
C TRP A 223 -21.77 30.91 2.34
N LYS A 224 -21.37 31.45 1.18
CA LYS A 224 -20.04 31.21 0.59
C LYS A 224 -18.88 31.60 1.50
N LYS A 225 -19.02 32.69 2.25
CA LYS A 225 -18.01 33.16 3.20
C LYS A 225 -18.66 33.87 4.37
N MET A 226 -18.42 33.37 5.56
CA MET A 226 -18.77 34.02 6.82
C MET A 226 -17.48 34.22 7.62
N THR A 227 -17.29 35.41 8.16
CA THR A 227 -16.14 35.73 9.02
C THR A 227 -16.67 36.49 10.22
N LEU A 228 -16.34 36.00 11.41
CA LEU A 228 -16.67 36.63 12.68
C LEU A 228 -15.34 36.89 13.41
N ASP A 229 -15.13 38.13 13.83
CA ASP A 229 -13.97 38.53 14.61
C ASP A 229 -14.45 39.40 15.77
N GLY A 230 -13.89 39.18 16.96
CA GLY A 230 -14.27 39.87 18.19
C GLY A 230 -13.14 39.82 19.21
N ARG A 231 -13.01 40.87 20.02
CA ARG A 231 -11.98 41.04 21.04
C ARG A 231 -12.58 41.63 22.31
#